data_AF-A0A3A9WPX7-F1
#
_entry.id   AF-A0A3A9WPX7-F1
#
_cell.length_a   1.000
_cell.length_b   1.000
_cell.length_c   1.000
_cell.angle_alpha   90.00
_cell.angle_beta   90.00
_cell.angle_gamma   90.00
#
_symmetry.space_group_name_H-M   'P 1'
#
loop_
_entity.id
_entity.type
_entity.pdbx_description
1 polymer ?
#
loop_
_entity_poly.entity_id
_entity_poly.type
_entity_poly.pdbx_seq_one_letter_code
_entity_poly.pdbx_strand_id
1 'polypeptide(L)'
;MAAAAVESRGETLAVLASWSGVVAEGRAEPAPPREAGALAAFLLRRLDWLGGHRAAGEFAAEIAGVLARARHAAGPAVPVAELGPCVHPGCSGVLLPLPGGEAGCAAGHRWQPAQLLLLAHRLRLSA
;
A
#
# COMPACT_ATOMS: atom_id res chain seq x y z
N MET A 1 4.36 -7.13 24.22
CA MET A 1 3.61 -7.44 22.98
C MET A 1 2.34 -6.62 22.82
N ALA A 2 1.44 -6.54 23.82
CA ALA A 2 0.21 -5.73 23.70
C ALA A 2 0.46 -4.23 23.44
N ALA A 3 1.47 -3.63 24.08
CA ALA A 3 1.83 -2.22 23.85
C ALA A 3 2.27 -1.94 22.40
N ALA A 4 3.15 -2.79 21.84
CA ALA A 4 3.62 -2.65 20.46
C ALA A 4 2.49 -2.79 19.42
N ALA A 5 1.51 -3.66 19.68
CA ALA A 5 0.34 -3.82 18.81
C ALA A 5 -0.59 -2.59 18.88
N VAL A 6 -0.81 -2.02 20.07
CA VAL A 6 -1.62 -0.81 20.24
C VAL A 6 -0.95 0.41 19.60
N GLU A 7 0.36 0.57 19.81
CA GLU A 7 1.17 1.62 19.21
C GLU A 7 1.15 1.53 17.68
N SER A 8 1.42 0.34 17.13
CA SER A 8 1.35 0.11 15.68
C SER A 8 -0.03 0.39 15.09
N ARG A 9 -1.11 0.04 15.81
CA ARG A 9 -2.48 0.38 15.41
C ARG A 9 -2.71 1.89 15.41
N GLY A 10 -2.20 2.60 16.42
CA GLY A 10 -2.28 4.06 16.52
C GLY A 10 -1.58 4.76 15.36
N GLU A 11 -0.36 4.35 15.03
CA GLU A 11 0.39 4.87 13.89
C GLU A 11 -0.30 4.57 12.55
N THR A 12 -0.80 3.34 12.39
CA THR A 12 -1.55 2.94 11.19
C THR A 12 -2.77 3.84 10.99
N LEU A 13 -3.55 4.07 12.06
CA LEU A 13 -4.69 4.98 12.01
C LEU A 13 -4.27 6.42 11.68
N ALA A 14 -3.17 6.90 12.23
CA ALA A 14 -2.68 8.25 11.98
C ALA A 14 -2.29 8.46 10.51
N VAL A 15 -1.51 7.53 9.94
CA VAL A 15 -1.10 7.58 8.53
C VAL A 15 -2.31 7.47 7.59
N LEU A 16 -3.19 6.48 7.81
CA LEU A 16 -4.38 6.31 6.99
C LEU A 16 -5.31 7.54 7.05
N ALA A 17 -5.46 8.15 8.23
CA ALA A 17 -6.29 9.34 8.39
C ALA A 17 -5.66 10.57 7.72
N SER A 18 -4.34 10.76 7.85
CA SER A 18 -3.60 11.83 7.19
C SER A 18 -3.81 11.80 5.67
N TRP A 19 -3.57 10.65 5.05
CA TRP A 19 -3.76 10.49 3.61
C TRP A 19 -5.22 10.57 3.18
N SER A 20 -6.15 10.11 4.02
CA SER A 20 -7.58 10.27 3.73
C SER A 20 -7.99 11.75 3.74
N GLY A 21 -7.37 12.58 4.59
CA GLY A 21 -7.53 14.04 4.58
C GLY A 21 -7.03 14.66 3.27
N VAL A 22 -5.82 14.31 2.83
CA VAL A 22 -5.25 14.77 1.55
C VAL A 22 -6.18 14.47 0.37
N VAL A 23 -6.72 13.25 0.32
CA VAL A 23 -7.65 12.84 -0.74
C VAL A 23 -9.00 13.54 -0.62
N ALA A 24 -9.55 13.64 0.59
CA ALA A 24 -10.83 14.31 0.85
C ALA A 24 -10.80 15.78 0.43
N GLU A 25 -9.74 16.51 0.81
CA GLU A 25 -9.52 17.90 0.40
C GLU A 25 -9.33 18.02 -1.11
N GLY A 26 -8.43 17.22 -1.70
CA GLY A 26 -8.11 17.28 -3.12
C GLY A 26 -9.26 16.84 -4.06
N ARG A 27 -10.26 16.14 -3.53
CA ARG A 27 -11.44 15.65 -4.26
C ARG A 27 -12.74 16.35 -3.87
N ALA A 28 -12.71 17.24 -2.89
CA ALA A 28 -13.91 17.82 -2.26
C ALA A 28 -14.93 16.73 -1.82
N GLU A 29 -14.43 15.65 -1.24
CA GLU A 29 -15.22 14.52 -0.74
C GLU A 29 -15.24 14.50 0.79
N PRO A 30 -16.29 13.97 1.43
CA PRO A 30 -16.29 13.79 2.89
C PRO A 30 -15.17 12.83 3.32
N ALA A 31 -14.46 13.20 4.38
CA ALA A 31 -13.50 12.30 5.00
C ALA A 31 -14.23 11.06 5.60
N PRO A 32 -13.68 9.85 5.42
CA PRO A 32 -14.25 8.65 6.03
C PRO A 32 -14.14 8.70 7.57
N PRO A 33 -14.94 7.89 8.30
CA PRO A 33 -14.76 7.70 9.74
C PRO A 33 -13.32 7.29 10.08
N ARG A 34 -12.83 7.71 11.25
CA ARG A 34 -11.45 7.47 11.72
C ARG A 34 -11.26 6.03 12.23
N GLU A 35 -11.56 5.07 11.37
CA GLU A 35 -11.45 3.64 11.60
C GLU A 35 -10.57 3.02 10.51
N ALA A 36 -9.64 2.13 10.89
CA ALA A 36 -8.61 1.64 9.99
C ALA A 36 -9.17 1.02 8.71
N GLY A 37 -10.24 0.22 8.83
CA GLY A 37 -10.91 -0.38 7.67
C GLY A 37 -11.58 0.65 6.75
N ALA A 38 -12.28 1.64 7.32
CA ALA A 38 -12.96 2.67 6.55
C ALA A 38 -11.96 3.58 5.81
N LEU A 39 -10.90 4.00 6.49
CA LEU A 39 -9.82 4.80 5.90
C LEU A 39 -9.10 4.03 4.79
N ALA A 40 -8.72 2.77 5.04
CA ALA A 40 -8.07 1.93 4.04
C ALA A 40 -8.96 1.71 2.80
N ALA A 41 -10.24 1.39 2.99
CA ALA A 41 -11.19 1.21 1.89
C ALA A 41 -11.38 2.49 1.08
N PHE A 42 -11.41 3.65 1.74
CA PHE A 42 -11.48 4.95 1.07
C PHE A 42 -10.26 5.21 0.18
N LEU A 43 -9.05 4.99 0.71
CA LEU A 43 -7.80 5.15 -0.04
C LEU A 43 -7.68 4.17 -1.21
N LEU A 44 -8.11 2.91 -1.02
CA LEU A 44 -8.11 1.89 -2.09
C LEU A 44 -8.96 2.31 -3.30
N ARG A 45 -10.11 2.95 -3.07
CA ARG A 45 -10.98 3.49 -4.14
C ARG A 45 -10.42 4.73 -4.82
N ARG A 46 -9.30 5.27 -4.33
CA ARG A 46 -8.66 6.51 -4.81
C ARG A 46 -7.21 6.29 -5.21
N LEU A 47 -6.77 5.04 -5.35
CA LEU A 47 -5.40 4.71 -5.78
C LEU A 47 -5.04 5.32 -7.13
N ASP A 48 -5.98 5.44 -8.06
CA ASP A 48 -5.70 6.05 -9.37
C ASP A 48 -5.40 7.54 -9.25
N TRP A 49 -6.13 8.25 -8.38
CA TRP A 49 -5.87 9.65 -8.09
C TRP A 49 -4.54 9.82 -7.34
N LEU A 50 -4.29 8.97 -6.33
CA LEU A 50 -3.05 8.96 -5.57
C LEU A 50 -1.83 8.63 -6.44
N GLY A 51 -1.98 7.72 -7.42
CA GLY A 51 -0.92 7.34 -8.35
C GLY A 51 -0.49 8.47 -9.27
N GLY A 52 -1.41 9.39 -9.60
CA GLY A 52 -1.11 10.62 -10.35
C GLY A 52 -0.72 11.81 -9.46
N HIS A 53 -0.85 11.70 -8.13
CA HIS A 53 -0.56 12.80 -7.22
C HIS A 53 0.96 13.01 -7.07
N ARG A 54 1.41 14.26 -6.93
CA ARG A 54 2.85 14.60 -6.79
C ARG A 54 3.55 13.88 -5.64
N ALA A 55 2.80 13.52 -4.58
CA ALA A 55 3.29 12.83 -3.40
C ALA A 55 3.05 11.31 -3.45
N ALA A 56 2.80 10.72 -4.63
CA ALA A 56 2.56 9.28 -4.78
C ALA A 56 3.66 8.41 -4.14
N GLY A 57 4.93 8.83 -4.30
CA GLY A 57 6.07 8.13 -3.72
C GLY A 57 6.09 8.16 -2.20
N GLU A 58 5.77 9.31 -1.61
CA GLU A 58 5.68 9.49 -0.14
C GLU A 58 4.53 8.68 0.44
N PHE A 59 3.35 8.74 -0.20
CA PHE A 59 2.21 7.89 0.15
C PHE A 59 2.59 6.41 0.17
N ALA A 60 3.25 5.93 -0.90
CA ALA A 60 3.67 4.54 -0.99
C ALA A 60 4.62 4.15 0.15
N ALA A 61 5.60 5.02 0.45
CA ALA A 61 6.61 4.79 1.48
C ALA A 61 6.00 4.76 2.88
N GLU A 62 5.07 5.68 3.19
CA GLU A 62 4.42 5.70 4.50
C GLU A 62 3.52 4.47 4.72
N ILE A 63 2.73 4.08 3.71
CA ILE A 63 1.89 2.88 3.76
C ILE A 63 2.76 1.62 3.94
N ALA A 64 3.86 1.51 3.19
CA ALA A 64 4.85 0.45 3.35
C ALA A 64 5.42 0.38 4.78
N GLY A 65 5.77 1.54 5.34
CA GLY A 65 6.31 1.66 6.70
C GLY A 65 5.34 1.18 7.77
N VAL A 66 4.08 1.64 7.77
CA VAL A 66 3.09 1.19 8.76
C VAL A 66 2.73 -0.28 8.57
N LEU A 67 2.69 -0.78 7.34
CA LEU A 67 2.43 -2.19 7.06
C LEU A 67 3.55 -3.10 7.60
N ALA A 68 4.81 -2.71 7.44
CA ALA A 68 5.94 -3.45 7.98
C ALA A 68 5.87 -3.53 9.52
N ARG A 69 5.57 -2.41 10.19
CA ARG A 69 5.44 -2.36 11.65
C ARG A 69 4.22 -3.13 12.16
N ALA A 70 3.09 -3.03 11.48
CA ALA A 70 1.89 -3.79 11.80
C ALA A 70 2.10 -5.30 11.68
N ARG A 71 2.78 -5.75 10.61
CA ARG A 71 3.16 -7.15 10.44
C ARG A 71 4.11 -7.62 11.53
N HIS A 72 5.12 -6.82 11.86
CA HIS A 72 6.05 -7.14 12.94
C HIS A 72 5.34 -7.28 14.29
N ALA A 73 4.41 -6.37 14.60
CA ALA A 73 3.65 -6.39 15.84
C ALA A 73 2.62 -7.53 15.92
N ALA A 74 2.06 -7.95 14.78
CA ALA A 74 1.08 -9.05 14.70
C ALA A 74 1.70 -10.45 14.84
N GLY A 75 3.02 -10.60 14.70
CA GLY A 75 3.70 -11.89 14.76
C GLY A 75 3.77 -12.62 13.40
N PRO A 76 4.13 -13.92 13.36
CA PRO A 76 4.33 -14.66 12.13
C PRO A 76 3.09 -14.60 11.22
N ALA A 77 3.32 -14.16 9.98
CA ALA A 77 2.29 -13.70 9.06
C ALA A 77 1.43 -14.83 8.49
N VAL A 78 0.15 -14.51 8.23
CA VAL A 78 -0.73 -15.21 7.28
C VAL A 78 -0.03 -15.22 5.91
N PRO A 79 -0.08 -16.33 5.13
CA PRO A 79 0.52 -16.38 3.81
C PRO A 79 -0.01 -15.24 2.94
N VAL A 80 0.92 -14.47 2.39
CA VAL A 80 0.59 -13.34 1.54
C VAL A 80 0.30 -13.88 0.14
N ALA A 81 -0.88 -13.57 -0.40
CA ALA A 81 -1.28 -14.04 -1.72
C ALA A 81 -0.32 -13.53 -2.80
N GLU A 82 -0.12 -14.36 -3.83
CA GLU A 82 0.61 -14.00 -5.04
C GLU A 82 0.00 -12.75 -5.69
N LEU A 83 0.84 -11.83 -6.17
CA LEU A 83 0.38 -10.59 -6.80
C LEU A 83 0.07 -10.77 -8.30
N GLY A 84 0.47 -11.90 -8.90
CA GLY A 84 0.30 -12.22 -10.31
C GLY A 84 1.63 -12.42 -11.05
N PRO A 85 1.63 -12.44 -12.40
CA PRO A 85 2.84 -12.63 -13.19
C PRO A 85 3.77 -11.43 -13.11
N CYS A 86 5.07 -11.68 -13.23
CA CYS A 86 6.12 -10.68 -13.34
C CYS A 86 5.87 -9.77 -14.55
N VAL A 87 5.92 -8.45 -14.33
CA VAL A 87 5.71 -7.45 -15.39
C VAL A 87 6.95 -7.14 -16.22
N HIS A 88 8.09 -7.75 -15.89
CA HIS A 88 9.31 -7.60 -16.68
C HIS A 88 9.17 -8.38 -18.01
N PRO A 89 9.43 -7.75 -19.17
CA PRO A 89 9.31 -8.42 -20.47
C PRO A 89 10.09 -9.73 -20.55
N GLY A 90 9.43 -10.80 -20.98
CA GLY A 90 10.05 -12.12 -21.12
C GLY A 90 10.26 -12.91 -19.82
N CYS A 91 9.85 -12.38 -18.67
CA CYS A 91 9.91 -13.12 -17.40
C CYS A 91 8.60 -13.89 -17.16
N SER A 92 8.68 -15.20 -16.90
CA SER A 92 7.54 -16.06 -16.54
C SER A 92 7.37 -16.25 -15.02
N GLY A 93 8.15 -15.53 -14.21
CA GLY A 93 8.11 -15.63 -12.76
C GLY A 93 6.82 -15.04 -12.17
N VAL A 94 6.50 -15.45 -10.94
CA VAL A 94 5.39 -14.89 -10.16
C VAL A 94 5.90 -13.77 -9.25
N LEU A 95 5.17 -12.67 -9.18
CA LEU A 95 5.38 -11.59 -8.24
C LEU A 95 4.84 -11.98 -6.87
N LEU A 96 5.75 -12.02 -5.90
CA LEU A 96 5.45 -12.22 -4.50
C LEU A 96 5.66 -10.90 -3.74
N PRO A 97 4.81 -10.59 -2.76
CA PRO A 97 5.03 -9.47 -1.88
C PRO A 97 6.22 -9.76 -0.94
N LEU A 98 7.03 -8.74 -0.71
CA LEU A 98 8.17 -8.80 0.19
C LEU A 98 7.88 -8.02 1.49
N PRO A 99 8.63 -8.29 2.56
CA PRO A 99 8.61 -7.43 3.75
C PRO A 99 8.86 -5.97 3.34
N GLY A 100 8.15 -5.02 3.95
CA GLY A 100 8.29 -3.60 3.59
C GLY A 100 7.41 -3.12 2.42
N GLY A 101 6.52 -3.95 1.88
CA GLY A 101 5.55 -3.52 0.86
C GLY A 101 6.10 -3.46 -0.57
N GLU A 102 7.35 -3.89 -0.75
CA GLU A 102 7.93 -4.21 -2.05
C GLU A 102 7.31 -5.49 -2.63
N ALA A 103 7.64 -5.77 -3.89
CA ALA A 103 7.39 -7.07 -4.50
C ALA A 103 8.61 -7.55 -5.28
N GLY A 104 8.74 -8.86 -5.44
CA GLY A 104 9.79 -9.45 -6.24
C GLY A 104 9.42 -10.81 -6.81
N CYS A 105 10.19 -11.27 -7.79
CA CYS A 105 10.01 -12.59 -8.40
C CYS A 105 11.25 -13.47 -8.19
N ALA A 106 11.11 -14.78 -8.38
CA ALA A 106 12.21 -15.74 -8.22
C ALA A 106 13.40 -15.48 -9.18
N ALA A 107 13.19 -14.77 -10.29
CA ALA A 107 14.25 -14.37 -11.21
C ALA A 107 15.07 -13.14 -10.74
N GLY A 108 14.77 -12.58 -9.55
CA GLY A 108 15.54 -11.51 -8.93
C GLY A 108 15.04 -10.09 -9.20
N HIS A 109 14.04 -9.90 -10.06
CA HIS A 109 13.43 -8.59 -10.26
C HIS A 109 12.70 -8.11 -9.00
N ARG A 110 12.81 -6.82 -8.70
CA ARG A 110 12.21 -6.16 -7.53
C ARG A 110 11.52 -4.85 -7.93
N TRP A 111 10.42 -4.56 -7.25
CA TRP A 111 9.66 -3.34 -7.42
C TRP A 111 9.43 -2.68 -6.08
N GLN A 112 9.81 -1.40 -6.03
CA GLN A 112 9.57 -0.53 -4.89
C GLN A 112 8.07 -0.21 -4.77
N PRO A 113 7.57 0.11 -3.56
CA PRO A 113 6.15 0.45 -3.35
C PRO A 113 5.61 1.49 -4.34
N ALA A 114 6.39 2.54 -4.61
CA ALA A 114 6.01 3.59 -5.57
C ALA A 114 5.90 3.05 -7.02
N GLN A 115 6.76 2.12 -7.42
CA GLN A 115 6.72 1.50 -8.74
C GLN A 115 5.50 0.60 -8.89
N LEU A 116 5.10 -0.10 -7.82
CA LEU A 116 3.89 -0.92 -7.80
C LEU A 116 2.61 -0.07 -7.92
N LEU A 117 2.55 1.07 -7.23
CA LEU A 117 1.42 2.00 -7.38
C LEU A 117 1.32 2.55 -8.80
N LEU A 118 2.43 2.99 -9.40
CA LEU A 118 2.45 3.48 -10.78
C LEU A 118 2.06 2.39 -11.78
N LEU A 119 2.49 1.15 -11.55
CA LEU A 119 2.09 0.01 -12.37
C LEU A 119 0.60 -0.27 -12.26
N ALA A 120 0.04 -0.32 -11.05
CA ALA A 120 -1.39 -0.51 -10.82
C ALA A 120 -2.22 0.59 -11.51
N HIS A 121 -1.75 1.84 -11.40
CA HIS A 121 -2.37 2.98 -12.08
C HIS A 121 -2.37 2.79 -13.61
N ARG A 122 -1.23 2.42 -14.21
CA ARG A 122 -1.13 2.21 -15.67
C ARG A 122 -1.99 1.06 -16.18
N LEU A 123 -2.05 -0.05 -15.45
CA LEU A 123 -2.86 -1.21 -15.83
C LEU A 123 -4.35 -0.86 -15.83
N ARG A 124 -4.82 -0.07 -14.85
CA ARG A 124 -6.21 0.39 -14.78
C ARG A 124 -6.58 1.41 -15.85
N LEU A 125 -5.62 2.23 -16.31
CA LEU A 125 -5.84 3.14 -17.43
C LEU A 125 -5.85 2.42 -18.80
N SER A 126 -5.36 1.18 -18.86
CA SER A 126 -5.25 0.39 -20.09
C SER A 126 -6.37 -0.66 -20.25
N ALA A 127 -7.29 -0.73 -19.30
CA ALA A 127 -8.45 -1.62 -19.25
C ALA A 127 -9.73 -0.86 -19.58
#